data_AF-A0A443Q752-F1
#
_entry.id   AF-A0A443Q752-F1
#
_cell.length_a   1.000
_cell.length_b   1.000
_cell.length_c   1.000
_cell.angle_alpha   90.00
_cell.angle_beta   90.00
_cell.angle_gamma   90.00
#
_symmetry.space_group_name_H-M   'P 1'
#
loop_
_entity.id
_entity.type
_entity.pdbx_description
1 polymer ?
#
loop_
_entity_poly.entity_id
_entity_poly.type
_entity_poly.pdbx_seq_one_letter_code
_entity_poly.pdbx_strand_id
1 'polypeptide(L)'
;MPTKGTRRYIDVLGDLITSYNNTFHRTIKKKPIDVTRENSKQVFYNMYKVRSRREFKRNFKNNLIVGDNVRKQYKLNQFDKGYYPNWSDNIYQVTKVVKCPINSLYKLKNEGGDSLSKRYYKEEIQKVTPGAFRIEKILARRKRKGKLEYLIKWLNHPESYNSWEPAENIKNL
;
A
#
# COMPACT_ATOMS: atom_id res chain seq x y z
N MET A 1 31.48 -18.86 5.97
CA MET A 1 32.20 -19.56 4.89
C MET A 1 33.14 -18.58 4.22
N PRO A 2 34.45 -18.85 4.14
CA PRO A 2 35.40 -18.01 3.42
C PRO A 2 35.08 -18.02 1.91
N THR A 3 35.16 -16.87 1.27
CA THR A 3 34.83 -16.71 -0.16
C THR A 3 35.98 -17.25 -1.02
N LYS A 4 35.69 -18.15 -1.95
CA LYS A 4 36.69 -18.75 -2.87
C LYS A 4 37.18 -17.80 -3.98
N GLY A 5 36.68 -16.57 -4.06
CA GLY A 5 37.07 -15.58 -5.07
C GLY A 5 36.59 -15.85 -6.51
N THR A 6 35.78 -16.89 -6.74
CA THR A 6 35.34 -17.33 -8.07
C THR A 6 33.88 -16.94 -8.37
N ARG A 7 33.58 -16.54 -9.62
CA ARG A 7 32.20 -16.30 -10.10
C ARG A 7 31.42 -17.57 -10.47
N ARG A 8 31.93 -18.75 -10.10
CA ARG A 8 31.28 -20.05 -10.36
C ARG A 8 30.37 -20.41 -9.18
N TYR A 9 29.08 -20.13 -9.34
CA TYR A 9 28.08 -20.35 -8.29
C TYR A 9 27.73 -21.84 -8.07
N ILE A 10 28.00 -22.69 -9.06
CA ILE A 10 27.69 -24.13 -9.01
C ILE A 10 28.44 -24.79 -7.85
N ASP A 11 29.70 -24.42 -7.65
CA ASP A 11 30.60 -25.03 -6.66
C ASP A 11 30.23 -24.71 -5.20
N VAL A 12 29.38 -23.70 -4.98
CA VAL A 12 28.92 -23.26 -3.65
C VAL A 12 27.42 -23.47 -3.44
N LEU A 13 26.69 -23.89 -4.48
CA LEU A 13 25.24 -24.03 -4.45
C LEU A 13 24.80 -25.07 -3.42
N GLY A 14 25.50 -26.20 -3.34
CA GLY A 14 25.21 -27.27 -2.37
C GLY A 14 25.35 -26.81 -0.92
N ASP A 15 26.44 -26.10 -0.61
CA ASP A 15 26.68 -25.52 0.71
C ASP A 15 25.62 -24.47 1.07
N LEU A 16 25.21 -23.65 0.10
CA LEU A 16 24.20 -22.61 0.29
C LEU A 16 22.83 -23.23 0.61
N ILE A 17 22.40 -24.24 -0.15
CA ILE A 17 21.15 -24.98 0.09
C ILE A 17 21.20 -25.64 1.47
N THR A 18 22.28 -26.33 1.80
CA THR A 18 22.46 -27.00 3.09
C THR A 18 22.41 -26.00 4.25
N SER A 19 23.09 -24.88 4.13
CA SER A 19 23.07 -23.80 5.13
C SER A 19 21.67 -23.22 5.29
N TYR A 20 20.99 -22.90 4.19
CA TYR A 20 19.65 -22.31 4.23
C TYR A 20 18.64 -23.26 4.88
N ASN A 21 18.63 -24.53 4.47
CA ASN A 21 17.70 -25.53 4.96
C ASN A 21 17.88 -25.87 6.45
N ASN A 22 19.09 -25.71 6.98
CA ASN A 22 19.41 -25.95 8.39
C ASN A 22 19.40 -24.70 9.27
N THR A 23 19.27 -23.51 8.68
CA THR A 23 19.20 -22.26 9.45
C THR A 23 17.80 -22.05 10.00
N PHE A 24 17.71 -21.60 11.26
CA PHE A 24 16.43 -21.25 11.86
C PHE A 24 15.85 -19.99 11.21
N HIS A 25 14.65 -20.09 10.63
CA HIS A 25 14.03 -18.97 9.93
C HIS A 25 13.00 -18.25 10.83
N ARG A 26 13.29 -17.00 11.20
CA ARG A 26 12.58 -16.21 12.22
C ARG A 26 11.06 -16.13 12.01
N THR A 27 10.63 -15.99 10.75
CA THR A 27 9.21 -15.82 10.39
C THR A 27 8.39 -17.08 10.67
N ILE A 28 8.90 -18.26 10.28
CA ILE A 28 8.22 -19.54 10.47
C ILE A 28 8.52 -20.19 11.83
N LYS A 29 9.56 -19.71 12.52
CA LYS A 29 10.09 -20.22 13.79
C LYS A 29 10.55 -21.69 13.73
N LYS A 30 11.10 -22.11 12.59
CA LYS A 30 11.65 -23.46 12.36
C LYS A 30 12.75 -23.40 11.31
N LYS A 31 13.56 -24.46 11.23
CA LYS A 31 14.43 -24.71 10.08
C LYS A 31 13.57 -25.22 8.91
N PRO A 32 13.84 -24.81 7.67
CA PRO A 32 13.09 -25.29 6.51
C PRO A 32 13.05 -26.82 6.39
N ILE A 33 14.15 -27.52 6.72
CA ILE A 33 14.21 -28.98 6.66
C ILE A 33 13.27 -29.68 7.66
N ASP A 34 12.97 -29.01 8.78
CA ASP A 34 12.10 -29.53 9.84
C ASP A 34 10.61 -29.29 9.53
N VAL A 35 10.25 -28.69 8.38
CA VAL A 35 8.86 -28.40 8.01
C VAL A 35 8.21 -29.64 7.39
N THR A 36 7.15 -30.13 8.04
CA THR A 36 6.41 -31.34 7.63
C THR A 36 4.93 -31.03 7.46
N ARG A 37 4.17 -31.94 6.86
CA ARG A 37 2.72 -31.75 6.66
C ARG A 37 1.96 -31.56 7.98
N GLU A 38 2.39 -32.21 9.05
CA GLU A 38 1.79 -32.14 10.37
C GLU A 38 1.97 -30.75 11.01
N ASN A 39 3.20 -30.22 10.95
CA ASN A 39 3.51 -28.93 11.53
C ASN A 39 3.15 -27.74 10.63
N SER A 40 2.67 -28.01 9.41
CA SER A 40 2.28 -26.99 8.42
C SER A 40 1.28 -25.97 8.96
N LYS A 41 0.33 -26.40 9.82
CA LYS A 41 -0.65 -25.51 10.45
C LYS A 41 0.01 -24.51 11.39
N GLN A 42 0.99 -24.95 12.18
CA GLN A 42 1.73 -24.09 13.10
C GLN A 42 2.63 -23.11 12.34
N VAL A 43 3.29 -23.59 11.28
CA VAL A 43 4.10 -22.74 10.39
C VAL A 43 3.24 -21.67 9.72
N PHE A 44 2.05 -22.04 9.20
CA PHE A 44 1.09 -21.12 8.62
C PHE A 44 0.62 -20.06 9.63
N TYR A 45 0.27 -20.49 10.85
CA TYR A 45 -0.12 -19.58 11.92
C TYR A 45 1.01 -18.62 12.31
N ASN A 46 2.26 -19.09 12.37
CA ASN A 46 3.40 -18.24 12.67
C ASN A 46 3.57 -17.11 11.65
N MET A 47 3.43 -17.42 10.36
CA MET A 47 3.53 -16.46 9.25
C MET A 47 2.39 -15.45 9.24
N TYR A 48 1.14 -15.94 9.24
CA TYR A 48 -0.01 -15.10 8.90
C TYR A 48 -0.86 -14.68 10.10
N LYS A 49 -0.66 -15.31 11.28
CA LYS A 49 -1.47 -15.11 12.50
C LYS A 49 -2.96 -15.42 12.31
N VAL A 50 -3.27 -16.31 11.37
CA VAL A 50 -4.63 -16.74 11.05
C VAL A 50 -4.75 -18.26 11.18
N ARG A 51 -5.89 -18.77 11.64
CA ARG A 51 -6.07 -20.21 11.93
C ARG A 51 -6.27 -21.07 10.68
N SER A 52 -6.76 -20.49 9.59
CA SER A 52 -7.01 -21.24 8.34
C SER A 52 -6.76 -20.41 7.08
N ARG A 53 -6.48 -21.11 5.97
CA ARG A 53 -6.39 -20.48 4.64
C ARG A 53 -7.71 -19.81 4.23
N ARG A 54 -8.86 -20.33 4.67
CA ARG A 54 -10.18 -19.80 4.33
C ARG A 54 -10.42 -18.45 5.01
N GLU A 55 -10.09 -18.37 6.29
CA GLU A 55 -10.12 -17.13 7.07
C GLU A 55 -9.12 -16.10 6.53
N PHE A 56 -7.90 -16.53 6.17
CA PHE A 56 -6.90 -15.66 5.56
C PHE A 56 -7.43 -15.02 4.27
N LYS A 57 -8.03 -15.84 3.39
CA LYS A 57 -8.69 -15.34 2.16
C LYS A 57 -9.87 -14.41 2.47
N ARG A 58 -10.66 -14.68 3.51
CA ARG A 58 -11.79 -13.82 3.89
C ARG A 58 -11.32 -12.44 4.33
N ASN A 59 -10.29 -12.37 5.17
CA ASN A 59 -9.74 -11.10 5.65
C ASN A 59 -9.12 -10.28 4.51
N PHE A 60 -8.52 -10.95 3.52
CA PHE A 60 -8.02 -10.28 2.30
C PHE A 60 -9.14 -9.81 1.35
N LYS A 61 -10.33 -10.41 1.43
CA LYS A 61 -11.53 -10.08 0.64
C LYS A 61 -12.33 -8.90 1.19
N ASN A 62 -11.75 -8.02 2.01
CA ASN A 62 -12.38 -6.74 2.38
C ASN A 62 -12.66 -5.93 1.10
N ASN A 63 -13.82 -6.14 0.50
CA ASN A 63 -14.19 -5.55 -0.77
C ASN A 63 -14.69 -4.14 -0.52
N LEU A 64 -14.30 -3.21 -1.39
CA LEU A 64 -14.85 -1.87 -1.37
C LEU A 64 -16.33 -1.92 -1.71
N ILE A 65 -17.09 -1.03 -1.08
CA ILE A 65 -18.52 -0.87 -1.35
C ILE A 65 -18.75 0.35 -2.25
N VAL A 66 -19.91 0.38 -2.89
CA VAL A 66 -20.35 1.56 -3.63
C VAL A 66 -20.44 2.74 -2.65
N GLY A 67 -19.91 3.89 -3.06
CA GLY A 67 -19.86 5.10 -2.24
C GLY A 67 -18.53 5.32 -1.51
N ASP A 68 -17.66 4.32 -1.42
CA ASP A 68 -16.33 4.48 -0.81
C ASP A 68 -15.47 5.47 -1.60
N ASN A 69 -14.77 6.33 -0.87
CA ASN A 69 -13.75 7.23 -1.43
C ASN A 69 -12.41 6.49 -1.55
N VAL A 70 -11.80 6.60 -2.72
CA VAL A 70 -10.59 5.87 -3.06
C VAL A 70 -9.60 6.75 -3.83
N ARG A 71 -8.32 6.46 -3.68
CA ARG A 71 -7.28 6.88 -4.62
C ARG A 71 -6.98 5.73 -5.57
N LYS A 72 -6.55 6.04 -6.80
CA LYS A 72 -6.14 5.02 -7.78
C LYS A 72 -4.64 5.07 -8.00
N GLN A 73 -4.05 3.97 -8.44
CA GLN A 73 -2.64 3.94 -8.78
C GLN A 73 -2.36 4.80 -10.03
N TYR A 74 -1.25 5.54 -10.05
CA TYR A 74 -0.73 6.15 -11.27
C TYR A 74 -0.29 5.09 -12.28
N LYS A 75 -0.31 5.43 -13.57
CA LYS A 75 0.34 4.59 -14.59
C LYS A 75 1.85 4.76 -14.40
N LEU A 76 2.52 3.67 -14.01
CA LEU A 76 3.97 3.66 -13.86
C LEU A 76 4.65 3.69 -15.23
N ASN A 77 5.67 4.54 -15.34
CA ASN A 77 6.61 4.55 -16.45
C ASN A 77 7.78 3.59 -16.17
N GLN A 78 8.55 3.25 -17.22
CA GLN A 78 9.63 2.24 -17.16
C GLN A 78 10.70 2.52 -16.09
N PHE A 79 10.92 3.80 -15.76
CA PHE A 79 11.97 4.24 -14.83
C PHE A 79 11.41 4.83 -13.54
N ASP A 80 10.11 4.71 -13.28
CA ASP A 80 9.52 5.19 -12.04
C ASP A 80 10.07 4.39 -10.86
N LYS A 81 10.73 5.11 -9.94
CA LYS A 81 11.34 4.52 -8.75
C LYS A 81 10.25 4.24 -7.72
N GLY A 82 10.19 3.02 -7.21
CA GLY A 82 9.21 2.61 -6.20
C GLY A 82 9.37 3.23 -4.81
N TYR A 83 10.22 4.26 -4.63
CA TYR A 83 10.36 4.98 -3.37
C TYR A 83 9.19 5.95 -3.14
N TYR A 84 8.67 6.59 -4.18
CA TYR A 84 7.56 7.53 -4.04
C TYR A 84 6.21 6.79 -4.01
N PRO A 85 5.19 7.30 -3.28
CA PRO A 85 3.86 6.70 -3.27
C PRO A 85 3.20 6.75 -4.65
N ASN A 86 2.76 5.59 -5.14
CA ASN A 86 2.17 5.44 -6.49
C ASN A 86 0.66 5.76 -6.56
N TRP A 87 0.12 6.50 -5.61
CA TRP A 87 -1.32 6.79 -5.50
C TRP A 87 -1.65 8.20 -5.99
N SER A 88 -2.73 8.32 -6.76
CA SER A 88 -3.29 9.58 -7.24
C SER A 88 -3.64 10.53 -6.10
N ASP A 89 -3.38 11.82 -6.25
CA ASP A 89 -3.78 12.78 -5.22
C ASP A 89 -5.29 13.03 -5.23
N ASN A 90 -5.89 13.07 -6.43
CA ASN A 90 -7.33 13.15 -6.62
C ASN A 90 -8.06 11.98 -5.95
N ILE A 91 -9.15 12.30 -5.27
CA ILE A 91 -10.06 11.35 -4.66
C ILE A 91 -11.17 11.02 -5.65
N TYR A 92 -11.47 9.74 -5.77
CA TYR A 92 -12.52 9.21 -6.63
C TYR A 92 -13.53 8.46 -5.77
N GLN A 93 -14.78 8.41 -6.23
CA GLN A 93 -15.82 7.65 -5.56
C GLN A 93 -16.14 6.36 -6.33
N VAL A 94 -16.27 5.25 -5.62
CA VAL A 94 -16.69 3.97 -6.21
C VAL A 94 -18.16 4.06 -6.62
N THR A 95 -18.45 3.93 -7.91
CA THR A 95 -19.82 3.97 -8.46
C THR A 95 -20.45 2.60 -8.58
N LYS A 96 -19.66 1.61 -9.00
CA LYS A 96 -20.17 0.26 -9.26
C LYS A 96 -19.11 -0.78 -8.91
N VAL A 97 -19.56 -1.84 -8.24
CA VAL A 97 -18.78 -3.05 -8.00
C VAL A 97 -19.28 -4.13 -8.95
N VAL A 98 -18.41 -4.58 -9.86
CA VAL A 98 -18.66 -5.69 -10.77
C VAL A 98 -18.00 -6.93 -10.19
N LYS A 99 -18.80 -7.84 -9.65
CA LYS A 99 -18.31 -9.11 -9.11
C LYS A 99 -17.98 -10.06 -10.27
N CYS A 100 -16.75 -10.56 -10.31
CA CYS A 100 -16.34 -11.63 -11.22
C CYS A 100 -15.90 -12.87 -10.41
N PRO A 101 -15.80 -14.07 -11.02
CA PRO A 101 -15.53 -15.31 -10.29
C PRO A 101 -14.22 -15.31 -9.50
N ILE A 102 -13.20 -14.61 -10.02
CA ILE A 102 -11.86 -14.56 -9.43
C ILE A 102 -11.69 -13.27 -8.60
N ASN A 103 -11.76 -12.09 -9.24
CA ASN A 103 -11.54 -10.78 -8.62
C ASN A 103 -12.63 -9.78 -8.99
N SER A 104 -13.08 -8.96 -8.03
CA SER A 104 -14.04 -7.88 -8.29
C SER A 104 -13.37 -6.70 -9.01
N LEU A 105 -14.10 -6.10 -9.94
CA LEU A 105 -13.73 -4.89 -10.67
C LEU A 105 -14.57 -3.69 -10.19
N TYR A 106 -13.97 -2.51 -10.20
CA TYR A 106 -14.57 -1.29 -9.68
C TYR A 106 -14.64 -0.21 -10.77
N LYS A 107 -15.79 0.45 -10.86
CA LYS A 107 -15.93 1.71 -11.63
C LYS A 107 -15.84 2.89 -10.67
N LEU A 108 -15.18 3.94 -11.13
CA LEU A 108 -14.89 5.14 -10.36
C LEU A 108 -15.49 6.37 -11.06
N LYS A 109 -15.83 7.40 -10.28
CA LYS A 109 -16.14 8.75 -10.79
C LYS A 109 -15.31 9.81 -10.07
N ASN A 110 -15.10 10.93 -10.73
CA ASN A 110 -14.45 12.12 -10.17
C ASN A 110 -15.41 12.87 -9.23
N GLU A 111 -14.90 13.86 -8.51
CA GLU A 111 -15.72 14.79 -7.71
C GLU A 111 -16.76 15.54 -8.57
N GLY A 112 -16.42 15.87 -9.82
CA GLY A 112 -17.33 16.50 -10.80
C GLY A 112 -18.42 15.58 -11.37
N GLY A 113 -18.48 14.31 -10.96
CA GLY A 113 -19.48 13.35 -11.42
C GLY A 113 -19.09 12.53 -12.66
N ASP A 114 -18.04 12.94 -13.38
CA ASP A 114 -17.57 12.23 -14.57
C ASP A 114 -17.07 10.82 -14.23
N SER A 115 -17.62 9.83 -14.92
CA SER A 115 -17.24 8.42 -14.75
C SER A 115 -15.99 8.08 -15.56
N LEU A 116 -15.03 7.40 -14.93
CA LEU A 116 -13.85 6.89 -15.60
C LEU A 116 -14.21 5.70 -16.51
N SER A 117 -13.68 5.70 -17.74
CA SER A 117 -13.91 4.63 -18.72
C SER A 117 -13.31 3.29 -18.28
N LYS A 118 -12.09 3.32 -17.71
CA LYS A 118 -11.39 2.13 -17.20
C LYS A 118 -12.07 1.57 -15.94
N ARG A 119 -12.14 0.24 -15.85
CA ARG A 119 -12.44 -0.49 -14.60
C ARG A 119 -11.14 -0.82 -13.88
N TYR A 120 -11.16 -0.77 -12.56
CA TYR A 120 -9.98 -0.98 -11.72
C TYR A 120 -10.10 -2.26 -10.91
N TYR A 121 -8.99 -2.96 -10.71
CA TYR A 121 -8.89 -4.00 -9.69
C TYR A 121 -8.75 -3.39 -8.31
N LYS A 122 -9.00 -4.19 -7.26
CA LYS A 122 -8.85 -3.73 -5.87
C LYS A 122 -7.43 -3.26 -5.57
N GLU A 123 -6.43 -3.93 -6.12
CA GLU A 123 -5.01 -3.66 -5.92
C GLU A 123 -4.60 -2.31 -6.53
N GLU A 124 -5.32 -1.86 -7.55
CA GLU A 124 -5.09 -0.57 -8.22
C GLU A 124 -5.78 0.60 -7.49
N ILE A 125 -6.52 0.36 -6.40
CA ILE A 125 -7.26 1.38 -5.65
C ILE A 125 -7.11 1.23 -4.14
N GLN A 126 -6.97 2.36 -3.45
CA GLN A 126 -6.83 2.41 -1.99
C GLN A 126 -7.99 3.20 -1.39
N LYS A 127 -8.70 2.63 -0.41
CA LYS A 127 -9.71 3.36 0.38
C LYS A 127 -9.05 4.48 1.17
N VAL A 128 -9.65 5.66 1.11
CA VAL A 128 -9.17 6.85 1.81
C VAL A 128 -10.32 7.51 2.53
N THR A 129 -10.08 7.96 3.76
CA THR A 129 -10.98 8.88 4.47
C THR A 129 -10.75 10.30 3.94
N PRO A 130 -11.79 10.97 3.40
CA PRO A 130 -11.67 12.36 2.96
C PRO A 130 -11.28 13.25 4.16
N GLY A 131 -10.38 14.21 3.94
CA GLY A 131 -9.91 15.16 4.97
C GLY A 131 -8.40 15.18 5.20
N ALA A 132 -7.62 14.31 4.55
CA ALA A 132 -6.16 14.36 4.58
C ALA A 132 -5.60 14.71 3.21
N PHE A 133 -5.16 15.97 3.05
CA PHE A 133 -4.52 16.48 1.85
C PHE A 133 -3.01 16.57 2.01
N ARG A 134 -2.27 16.44 0.90
CA ARG A 134 -0.81 16.60 0.90
C ARG A 134 -0.46 18.07 0.74
N ILE A 135 0.45 18.54 1.58
CA ILE A 135 1.02 19.89 1.49
C ILE A 135 2.09 19.87 0.40
N GLU A 136 1.99 20.79 -0.56
CA GLU A 136 3.05 21.06 -1.53
C GLU A 136 4.07 22.02 -0.92
N LYS A 137 3.58 23.14 -0.38
CA LYS A 137 4.40 24.20 0.18
C LYS A 137 3.63 25.02 1.21
N ILE A 138 4.33 25.50 2.23
CA ILE A 138 3.82 26.55 3.12
C ILE A 138 4.21 27.90 2.53
N LEU A 139 3.22 28.71 2.17
CA LEU A 139 3.42 30.00 1.51
C LEU A 139 3.63 31.15 2.50
N ALA A 140 2.90 31.12 3.62
CA ALA A 140 2.96 32.17 4.62
C ALA A 140 2.57 31.65 6.01
N ARG A 141 2.89 32.43 7.05
CA ARG A 141 2.52 32.18 8.44
C ARG A 141 1.92 33.44 9.04
N ARG A 142 0.85 33.31 9.81
CA ARG A 142 0.24 34.42 10.55
C ARG A 142 -0.19 33.99 11.95
N LYS A 143 -0.46 34.97 12.82
CA LYS A 143 -1.05 34.75 14.14
C LYS A 143 -2.35 35.52 14.25
N ARG A 144 -3.48 34.83 14.47
CA ARG A 144 -4.82 35.43 14.59
C ARG A 144 -5.46 34.96 15.89
N LYS A 145 -5.92 35.90 16.73
CA LYS A 145 -6.52 35.61 18.06
C LYS A 145 -5.66 34.64 18.91
N GLY A 146 -4.34 34.83 18.90
CA GLY A 146 -3.39 33.99 19.64
C GLY A 146 -3.03 32.66 18.98
N LYS A 147 -3.75 32.19 17.95
CA LYS A 147 -3.50 30.92 17.25
C LYS A 147 -2.60 31.11 16.03
N LEU A 148 -1.68 30.17 15.82
CA LEU A 148 -0.77 30.14 14.68
C LEU A 148 -1.46 29.44 13.49
N GLU A 149 -1.47 30.09 12.34
CA GLU A 149 -2.03 29.58 11.10
C GLU A 149 -0.99 29.65 9.98
N TYR A 150 -1.04 28.69 9.06
CA TYR A 150 -0.20 28.62 7.87
C TYR A 150 -1.05 28.68 6.61
N LEU A 151 -0.61 29.45 5.62
CA LEU A 151 -1.21 29.43 4.28
C LEU A 151 -0.58 28.27 3.50
N ILE A 152 -1.39 27.28 3.18
CA ILE A 152 -0.95 26.04 2.56
C ILE A 152 -1.24 26.08 1.05
N LYS A 153 -0.22 25.79 0.25
CA LYS A 153 -0.39 25.34 -1.13
C LYS A 153 -0.59 23.84 -1.12
N TRP A 154 -1.78 23.40 -1.53
CA TRP A 154 -2.11 21.98 -1.61
C TRP A 154 -1.53 21.35 -2.88
N LEU A 155 -0.96 20.16 -2.74
CA LEU A 155 -0.33 19.41 -3.84
C LEU A 155 -1.34 19.09 -4.93
N ASN A 156 -1.01 19.44 -6.18
CA ASN A 156 -1.83 19.20 -7.37
C ASN A 156 -3.21 19.91 -7.38
N HIS A 157 -3.40 20.91 -6.53
CA HIS A 157 -4.54 21.83 -6.60
C HIS A 157 -4.11 23.21 -7.11
N PRO A 158 -4.97 23.97 -7.81
CA PRO A 158 -4.66 25.33 -8.24
C PRO A 158 -4.50 26.27 -7.02
N GLU A 159 -3.83 27.41 -7.21
CA GLU A 159 -3.62 28.38 -6.13
C GLU A 159 -4.92 28.93 -5.53
N SER A 160 -6.02 28.88 -6.28
CA SER A 160 -7.35 29.24 -5.78
C SER A 160 -7.84 28.35 -4.62
N TYR A 161 -7.28 27.15 -4.47
CA TYR A 161 -7.59 26.23 -3.36
C TYR A 161 -6.76 26.50 -2.09
N ASN A 162 -5.83 27.46 -2.10
CA ASN A 162 -4.98 27.73 -0.95
C ASN A 162 -5.82 28.15 0.26
N SER A 163 -5.60 27.50 1.40
CA SER A 163 -6.34 27.75 2.64
C SER A 163 -5.41 28.04 3.82
N TRP A 164 -5.92 28.80 4.79
CA TRP A 164 -5.26 29.02 6.06
C TRP A 164 -5.64 27.91 7.04
N GLU A 165 -4.69 27.05 7.37
CA GLU A 165 -4.89 25.95 8.31
C GLU A 165 -4.19 26.22 9.65
N PRO A 166 -4.84 25.88 10.78
CA PRO A 166 -4.19 25.87 12.09
C PRO A 166 -2.93 24.98 12.09
N ALA A 167 -1.91 25.39 12.83
CA ALA A 167 -0.69 24.61 12.99
C ALA A 167 -0.94 23.19 13.53
N GLU A 168 -2.00 23.00 14.35
CA GLU A 168 -2.42 21.71 14.90
C GLU A 168 -2.86 20.70 13.84
N ASN A 169 -3.36 21.18 12.70
CA ASN A 169 -3.83 20.31 11.59
C ASN A 169 -2.67 19.77 10.75
N ILE A 170 -1.49 20.38 10.84
CA ILE A 170 -0.33 19.99 10.03
C ILE A 170 0.42 18.87 10.74
N LYS A 171 0.32 17.67 10.18
CA LYS A 171 1.04 16.49 10.66
C LYS A 171 2.34 16.32 9.89
N ASN A 172 3.44 16.09 10.61
CA ASN A 172 4.80 15.95 10.09
C ASN A 172 5.35 17.25 9.47
N LEU A 173 5.60 18.25 10.32
CA LEU A 173 6.48 19.39 10.01
C LEU A 173 7.94 18.99 10.20
#